data_AF-A0A2H0DQY6-F1
#
_entry.id   AF-A0A2H0DQY6-F1
#
_cell.length_a   1.000
_cell.length_b   1.000
_cell.length_c   1.000
_cell.angle_alpha   90.00
_cell.angle_beta   90.00
_cell.angle_gamma   90.00
#
_symmetry.space_group_name_H-M   'P 1'
#
loop_
_entity.id
_entity.type
_entity.pdbx_description
1 polymer ?
#
loop_
_entity_poly.entity_id
_entity_poly.type
_entity_poly.pdbx_seq_one_letter_code
_entity_poly.pdbx_strand_id
1 'polypeptide(L)'
;MKWAETHKKLAASGLRAFTDREFRAVTGSTPVSAKFLLIRYTKSGLLRRLRRGLYAVEGELPSQWVLSNRLYKIPNHRILR
;
A
#
# COMPACT_ATOMS: atom_id res chain seq x y z
N MET A 1 -10.05 5.35 -12.95
CA MET A 1 -8.82 4.58 -13.21
C MET A 1 -9.15 3.11 -13.32
N LYS A 2 -8.63 2.42 -14.36
CA LYS A 2 -8.82 0.97 -14.54
C LYS A 2 -7.77 0.22 -13.70
N TRP A 3 -8.13 -0.95 -13.17
CA TRP A 3 -7.22 -1.75 -12.33
C TRP A 3 -5.87 -2.01 -12.99
N ALA A 4 -5.85 -2.37 -14.28
CA ALA A 4 -4.62 -2.66 -15.00
C ALA A 4 -3.59 -1.51 -14.97
N GLU A 5 -4.06 -0.27 -15.06
CA GLU A 5 -3.19 0.91 -14.96
C GLU A 5 -2.64 1.09 -13.53
N THR A 6 -3.50 0.93 -12.53
CA THR A 6 -3.11 0.94 -11.12
C THR A 6 -2.04 -0.12 -10.84
N HIS A 7 -2.29 -1.35 -11.30
CA HIS A 7 -1.39 -2.49 -11.11
C HIS A 7 -0.03 -2.22 -11.73
N LYS A 8 0.01 -1.72 -12.98
CA LYS A 8 1.25 -1.35 -13.66
C LYS A 8 2.05 -0.29 -12.88
N LYS A 9 1.39 0.75 -12.37
CA LYS A 9 2.05 1.79 -11.56
C LYS A 9 2.58 1.24 -10.24
N LEU A 10 1.82 0.39 -9.55
CA LEU A 10 2.25 -0.26 -8.31
C LEU A 10 3.44 -1.20 -8.54
N ALA A 11 3.39 -2.05 -9.57
CA ALA A 11 4.49 -2.93 -9.93
C ALA A 11 5.76 -2.13 -10.28
N ALA A 12 5.63 -1.07 -11.08
CA ALA A 12 6.75 -0.19 -11.44
C ALA A 12 7.36 0.56 -10.23
N SER A 13 6.58 0.79 -9.17
CA SER A 13 7.07 1.44 -7.95
C SER A 13 7.92 0.51 -7.07
N GLY A 14 7.88 -0.81 -7.29
CA GLY A 14 8.55 -1.81 -6.46
C GLY A 14 7.95 -1.99 -5.06
N LEU A 15 6.83 -1.32 -4.76
CA LEU A 15 6.17 -1.39 -3.45
C LEU A 15 5.37 -2.68 -3.29
N ARG A 16 5.92 -3.65 -2.54
CA ARG A 16 5.21 -4.89 -2.19
C ARG A 16 4.12 -4.71 -1.13
N ALA A 17 4.28 -3.72 -0.26
CA ALA A 17 3.23 -3.20 0.58
C ALA A 17 3.24 -1.68 0.50
N PHE A 18 2.09 -1.05 0.70
CA PHE A 18 1.94 0.40 0.59
C PHE A 18 0.83 0.92 1.50
N THR A 19 0.95 2.17 1.90
CA THR A 19 -0.06 2.95 2.61
C THR A 19 -0.97 3.70 1.64
N ASP A 20 -2.06 4.28 2.13
CA ASP A 20 -2.88 5.22 1.35
C ASP A 20 -2.06 6.38 0.76
N ARG A 21 -1.10 6.91 1.52
CA ARG A 21 -0.22 8.00 1.06
C ARG A 21 0.66 7.57 -0.09
N GLU A 22 1.30 6.41 0.03
CA GLU A 22 2.16 5.85 -1.03
C GLU A 22 1.33 5.50 -2.27
N PHE A 23 0.14 4.92 -2.10
CA PHE A 23 -0.79 4.66 -3.18
C PHE A 23 -1.16 5.94 -3.95
N ARG A 24 -1.43 7.03 -3.23
CA ARG A 24 -1.67 8.35 -3.85
C ARG A 24 -0.47 8.88 -4.61
N ALA A 25 0.73 8.77 -4.02
CA ALA A 25 1.96 9.21 -4.67
C ALA A 25 2.21 8.45 -5.99
N VAL A 26 1.96 7.14 -6.01
CA VAL A 26 2.15 6.30 -7.19
C VAL A 26 1.06 6.52 -8.25
N THR A 27 -0.18 6.73 -7.83
CA THR A 27 -1.31 6.78 -8.76
C THR A 27 -1.69 8.20 -9.19
N GLY A 28 -1.27 9.23 -8.47
CA GLY A 28 -1.72 10.61 -8.65
C GLY A 28 -3.16 10.86 -8.19
N SER A 29 -3.77 9.91 -7.48
CA SER A 29 -5.17 10.00 -7.06
C SER A 29 -5.36 11.02 -5.94
N THR A 30 -6.50 11.73 -5.95
CA THR A 30 -6.92 12.58 -4.83
C THR A 30 -7.17 11.72 -3.57
N PRO A 31 -7.15 12.30 -2.35
CA PRO A 31 -7.47 11.60 -1.10
C PRO A 31 -8.79 10.83 -1.16
N VAL A 32 -9.84 11.44 -1.70
CA VAL A 32 -11.17 10.85 -1.78
C VAL A 32 -11.16 9.68 -2.78
N SER A 33 -10.63 9.91 -3.99
CA SER A 33 -10.57 8.86 -5.03
C SER A 33 -9.72 7.67 -4.58
N ALA A 34 -8.58 7.90 -3.95
CA ALA A 34 -7.71 6.84 -3.43
C ALA A 34 -8.43 5.95 -2.42
N LYS A 35 -9.16 6.57 -1.47
CA LYS A 35 -9.93 5.82 -0.47
C LYS A 35 -10.99 4.93 -1.13
N PHE A 36 -11.74 5.44 -2.11
CA PHE A 36 -12.72 4.64 -2.85
C PHE A 36 -12.07 3.53 -3.67
N LEU A 37 -10.93 3.79 -4.33
CA LEU A 37 -10.20 2.79 -5.09
C LEU A 37 -9.68 1.66 -4.19
N LEU A 38 -9.06 2.01 -3.05
CA LEU A 38 -8.58 1.03 -2.08
C LEU A 38 -9.72 0.16 -1.55
N ILE A 39 -10.87 0.75 -1.20
CA ILE A 39 -12.06 -0.01 -0.77
C ILE A 39 -12.53 -0.93 -1.88
N ARG A 40 -12.71 -0.41 -3.10
CA ARG A 40 -13.19 -1.17 -4.25
C ARG A 40 -12.28 -2.35 -4.56
N TYR A 41 -10.98 -2.11 -4.69
CA TYR A 41 -10.00 -3.14 -5.05
C TYR A 41 -9.77 -4.14 -3.93
N THR A 42 -9.95 -3.74 -2.66
CA THR A 42 -9.96 -4.70 -1.55
C THR A 42 -11.20 -5.58 -1.60
N LYS A 43 -12.40 -5.01 -1.82
CA LYS A 43 -13.64 -5.77 -1.94
C LYS A 43 -13.64 -6.74 -3.12
N SER A 44 -12.98 -6.39 -4.22
CA SER A 44 -12.86 -7.26 -5.40
C SER A 44 -11.71 -8.26 -5.33
N GLY A 45 -10.99 -8.35 -4.20
CA GLY A 45 -9.87 -9.28 -4.04
C GLY A 45 -8.62 -8.95 -4.84
N LEU A 46 -8.50 -7.74 -5.39
CA LEU A 46 -7.32 -7.29 -6.15
C LEU A 46 -6.22 -6.75 -5.22
N LEU A 47 -6.64 -6.17 -4.10
CA LEU A 47 -5.77 -5.75 -3.03
C LEU A 47 -6.12 -6.51 -1.76
N ARG A 48 -5.11 -6.76 -0.92
CA ARG A 48 -5.30 -7.23 0.44
C ARG A 48 -5.03 -6.09 1.40
N ARG A 49 -5.99 -5.80 2.29
CA ARG A 49 -5.76 -4.90 3.42
C ARG A 49 -4.97 -5.65 4.49
N LEU A 50 -3.88 -5.05 4.93
CA LEU A 50 -2.99 -5.55 5.95
C LEU A 50 -3.17 -4.73 7.25
N ARG A 51 -2.35 -5.01 8.26
CA ARG A 51 -2.40 -4.29 9.54
C ARG A 51 -1.99 -2.81 9.38
N ARG A 52 -2.54 -1.95 10.25
CA ARG A 52 -2.18 -0.51 10.39
C ARG A 52 -2.29 0.31 9.09
N GLY A 53 -3.26 -0.01 8.24
CA GLY A 53 -3.50 0.77 7.00
C GLY A 53 -2.48 0.51 5.89
N LEU A 54 -1.72 -0.58 5.99
CA LEU A 54 -0.98 -1.13 4.87
C LEU A 54 -1.90 -1.95 3.96
N TYR A 55 -1.53 -2.00 2.70
CA TYR A 55 -2.16 -2.76 1.63
C TYR A 55 -1.07 -3.46 0.83
N ALA A 56 -1.43 -4.55 0.15
CA ALA A 56 -0.59 -5.21 -0.83
C ALA A 56 -1.44 -5.66 -2.02
N VAL A 57 -0.81 -5.89 -3.16
CA VAL A 57 -1.46 -6.54 -4.30
C VAL A 57 -1.68 -8.01 -3.95
N GLU A 58 -2.88 -8.52 -4.25
CA GLU A 58 -3.18 -9.94 -4.05
C GLU A 58 -2.28 -10.80 -4.95
N GLY A 59 -1.67 -11.85 -4.39
CA GLY A 59 -0.67 -12.68 -5.08
C GLY A 59 0.78 -12.18 -4.99
N GLU A 60 1.00 -10.91 -4.63
CA GLU A 60 2.34 -10.32 -4.44
C GLU A 60 2.61 -9.96 -2.98
N LEU A 61 2.16 -10.82 -2.06
CA LEU A 61 2.27 -10.56 -0.64
C LEU A 61 3.75 -10.49 -0.21
N PRO A 62 4.16 -9.45 0.52
CA PRO A 62 5.49 -9.38 1.10
C PRO A 62 5.65 -10.46 2.18
N SER A 63 6.89 -10.91 2.40
CA SER A 63 7.20 -11.84 3.48
C SER A 63 6.85 -11.24 4.84
N GLN A 64 6.59 -12.11 5.83
CA GLN A 64 6.31 -11.67 7.20
C GLN A 64 7.43 -10.77 7.76
N TRP A 65 8.68 -11.03 7.39
CA TRP A 65 9.82 -10.19 7.79
C TRP A 65 9.72 -8.77 7.23
N VAL A 66 9.39 -8.62 5.94
CA VAL A 66 9.19 -7.30 5.30
C VAL A 66 8.03 -6.56 5.94
N LEU A 67 6.94 -7.26 6.26
CA LEU A 67 5.79 -6.67 6.93
C LEU A 67 6.11 -6.20 8.34
N SER A 68 6.79 -7.02 9.14
CA SER A 68 7.24 -6.66 10.48
C SER A 68 8.15 -5.44 10.43
N ASN A 69 9.12 -5.39 9.52
CA ASN A 69 9.99 -4.23 9.35
C ASN A 69 9.21 -2.96 8.96
N ARG A 70 8.17 -3.06 8.13
CA ARG A 70 7.32 -1.90 7.82
C ARG A 70 6.44 -1.47 9.00
N LEU A 71 5.90 -2.42 9.76
CA LEU A 71 4.98 -2.16 10.87
C LEU A 71 5.68 -1.65 12.13
N TYR A 72 6.92 -2.11 12.36
CA TYR A 72 7.69 -1.89 13.57
C TYR A 72 8.99 -1.15 13.30
N LYS A 73 9.20 -0.59 12.10
CA LYS A 73 10.27 0.40 11.91
C LYS A 73 10.03 1.52 12.92
N ILE A 74 10.79 1.48 14.01
CA ILE A 74 10.82 2.54 15.00
C ILE A 74 11.30 3.76 14.21
N PRO A 75 10.54 4.88 14.18
CA PRO A 75 11.08 6.09 13.61
C PRO A 75 12.32 6.43 14.43
N ASN A 76 13.50 6.50 13.81
CA ASN A 76 14.76 6.92 14.43
C ASN A 76 14.69 8.33 15.08
N HIS A 77 13.54 9.00 15.07
CA HIS A 77 13.29 10.29 15.70
C HIS A 77 12.87 10.24 17.17
N ARG A 78 12.82 9.06 17.82
CA ARG A 78 12.45 8.94 19.25
C ARG A 78 13.58 8.54 20.19
N ILE A 79 14.83 8.47 19.72
CA ILE A 79 16.01 8.18 20.57
C ILE A 79 16.93 9.41 20.59
N LEU A 80 16.38 10.56 20.96
CA LEU A 80 17.13 11.76 21.38
C LEU A 80 16.19 12.60 22.25
N ARG A 81 15.87 12.13 23.46
CA ARG A 81 15.44 12.94 24.60
C ARG A 81 15.90 12.29 25.87
#